data_AF-A0A0C3P334-F1
#
_entry.id   AF-A0A0C3P334-F1
#
_cell.length_a   1.000
_cell.length_b   1.000
_cell.length_c   1.000
_cell.angle_alpha   90.00
_cell.angle_beta   90.00
_cell.angle_gamma   90.00
#
_symmetry.space_group_name_H-M   'P 1'
#
loop_
_entity.id
_entity.type
_entity.pdbx_description
1 polymer ?
#
loop_
_entity_poly.entity_id
_entity_poly.type
_entity_poly.pdbx_seq_one_letter_code
_entity_poly.pdbx_strand_id
1 'polypeptide(L)'
;MKWCINAVGEAGINFRFSVLQPTVGFHHFKGGVAKLKQVTGRVHHDVQHYIIGVIAGAAPPKIITAIHALMDFQYRVQAYRIDDDDLRIISSALDEFHMHKQLILDHELMQSIIPSVKHVGVTIQWTADVTEHAHVSEIKTPASASNNNNYNPQICWYLDHAEKCRTFELTTSLYELKTHSHGRAEEKSLEVEDGSSDDGDSEISDHKEVNLVSKMPGPAWPVTNYFAISAHLRTQDPDSIPFPLHSFITDGMAINLSYDPPL
;
A
#
# COMPACT_ATOMS: atom_id res chain seq x y z
N MET A 1 -2.39 -22.60 2.33
CA MET A 1 -1.00 -23.08 2.13
C MET A 1 -0.83 -24.59 2.10
N LYS A 2 -1.42 -25.37 3.01
CA LYS A 2 -1.19 -26.83 3.05
C LYS A 2 -1.56 -27.57 1.75
N TRP A 3 -2.67 -27.17 1.12
CA TRP A 3 -3.07 -27.67 -0.22
C TRP A 3 -2.05 -27.33 -1.31
N CYS A 4 -1.39 -26.17 -1.20
CA CYS A 4 -0.44 -25.64 -2.17
C CYS A 4 0.86 -26.46 -2.13
N ILE A 5 1.30 -26.76 -0.90
CA ILE A 5 2.40 -27.67 -0.62
C ILE A 5 2.08 -29.07 -1.14
N ASN A 6 0.84 -29.56 -1.01
CA ASN A 6 0.44 -30.87 -1.51
C ASN A 6 0.39 -30.93 -3.05
N ALA A 7 -0.07 -29.86 -3.70
CA ALA A 7 -0.22 -29.82 -5.16
C ALA A 7 1.10 -29.63 -5.91
N VAL A 8 2.03 -28.85 -5.35
CA VAL A 8 3.32 -28.50 -5.98
C VAL A 8 4.49 -29.31 -5.40
N GLY A 9 4.36 -29.79 -4.17
CA GLY A 9 5.44 -30.36 -3.37
C GLY A 9 6.18 -29.30 -2.54
N GLU A 10 6.59 -29.67 -1.32
CA GLU A 10 7.23 -28.76 -0.36
C GLU A 10 8.53 -28.13 -0.91
N ALA A 11 9.39 -28.93 -1.53
CA ALA A 11 10.63 -28.42 -2.13
C ALA A 11 10.35 -27.47 -3.29
N GLY A 12 9.38 -27.81 -4.15
CA GLY A 12 9.01 -27.01 -5.32
C GLY A 12 8.41 -25.66 -4.93
N ILE A 13 7.51 -25.64 -3.94
CA ILE A 13 6.88 -24.40 -3.51
C ILE A 13 7.86 -23.48 -2.79
N ASN A 14 8.73 -24.03 -1.93
CA ASN A 14 9.76 -23.23 -1.25
C ASN A 14 10.77 -22.64 -2.24
N PHE A 15 11.22 -23.43 -3.23
CA PHE A 15 12.09 -22.94 -4.29
C PHE A 15 11.45 -21.78 -5.05
N ARG A 16 10.21 -21.95 -5.49
CA ARG A 16 9.50 -20.91 -6.24
C ARG A 16 9.31 -19.62 -5.45
N PHE A 17 8.94 -19.71 -4.17
CA PHE A 17 8.87 -18.55 -3.28
C PHE A 17 10.25 -17.88 -3.06
N SER A 18 11.33 -18.67 -2.99
CA SER A 18 12.68 -18.14 -2.79
C SER A 18 13.25 -17.39 -4.01
N VAL A 19 12.78 -17.71 -5.22
CA VAL A 19 13.23 -17.11 -6.48
C VAL A 19 12.39 -15.88 -6.87
N LEU A 20 11.28 -15.61 -6.17
CA LEU A 20 10.48 -14.41 -6.40
C LEU A 20 11.33 -13.16 -6.23
N GLN A 21 11.19 -12.22 -7.15
CA GLN A 21 11.86 -10.93 -7.04
C GLN A 21 11.40 -10.21 -5.76
N PRO A 22 12.33 -9.77 -4.90
CA PRO A 22 11.98 -8.94 -3.75
C PRO A 22 11.24 -7.68 -4.22
N THR A 23 10.05 -7.45 -3.66
CA THR A 23 9.23 -6.27 -3.96
C THR A 23 9.13 -5.42 -2.71
N VAL A 24 9.29 -4.10 -2.85
CA VAL A 24 9.19 -3.15 -1.73
C VAL A 24 7.81 -3.24 -1.10
N GLY A 25 7.74 -3.32 0.23
CA GLY A 25 6.50 -3.36 1.00
C GLY A 25 5.93 -4.76 1.26
N PHE A 26 6.39 -5.77 0.52
CA PHE A 26 5.96 -7.17 0.65
C PHE A 26 7.05 -8.06 1.25
N HIS A 27 6.65 -9.09 1.98
CA HIS A 27 7.60 -10.02 2.57
C HIS A 27 8.24 -10.92 1.51
N HIS A 28 9.58 -11.01 1.52
CA HIS A 28 10.33 -11.93 0.67
C HIS A 28 10.63 -13.24 1.41
N PHE A 29 10.23 -14.37 0.82
CA PHE A 29 10.29 -15.70 1.44
C PHE A 29 11.57 -16.46 1.07
N LYS A 30 12.75 -15.93 1.41
CA LYS A 30 14.06 -16.55 1.07
C LYS A 30 14.21 -17.99 1.57
N GLY A 31 13.63 -18.30 2.73
CA GLY A 31 13.64 -19.65 3.32
C GLY A 31 12.49 -20.55 2.88
N GLY A 32 11.64 -20.07 1.95
CA GLY A 32 10.38 -20.70 1.61
C GLY A 32 9.27 -20.45 2.63
N VAL A 33 8.09 -20.99 2.35
CA VAL A 33 6.85 -20.79 3.11
C VAL A 33 6.47 -21.98 3.98
N ALA A 34 7.04 -23.16 3.74
CA ALA A 34 6.66 -24.38 4.45
C ALA A 34 7.07 -24.39 5.94
N LYS A 35 8.12 -23.63 6.30
CA LYS A 35 8.67 -23.59 7.66
C LYS A 35 8.01 -22.56 8.58
N LEU A 36 6.99 -21.84 8.10
CA LEU A 36 6.30 -20.82 8.88
C LEU A 36 5.48 -21.47 10.01
N LYS A 37 5.95 -21.35 11.26
CA LYS A 37 5.30 -21.93 12.45
C LYS A 37 4.10 -21.11 12.96
N GLN A 38 4.17 -19.79 12.81
CA GLN A 38 3.11 -18.85 13.15
C GLN A 38 3.03 -17.84 12.02
N VAL A 39 1.90 -17.79 11.33
CA VAL A 39 1.67 -16.92 10.19
C VAL A 39 0.71 -15.82 10.66
N THR A 40 1.16 -14.58 10.68
CA THR A 40 0.28 -13.43 10.97
C THR A 40 -0.62 -13.15 9.77
N GLY A 41 -1.70 -12.37 9.94
CA GLY A 41 -2.59 -11.95 8.84
C GLY A 41 -1.81 -11.33 7.68
N ARG A 42 -0.85 -10.46 8.01
CA ARG A 42 0.07 -9.86 7.03
C ARG A 42 0.86 -10.86 6.20
N VAL A 43 1.39 -11.92 6.83
CA VAL A 43 2.13 -12.96 6.11
C VAL A 43 1.19 -13.79 5.23
N HIS A 44 -0.04 -14.05 5.68
CA HIS A 44 -1.07 -14.70 4.86
C HIS A 44 -1.40 -13.87 3.61
N HIS A 45 -1.54 -12.56 3.77
CA HIS A 45 -1.81 -11.63 2.68
C HIS A 45 -0.64 -11.61 1.69
N ASP A 46 0.60 -11.45 2.15
CA ASP A 46 1.78 -11.48 1.28
C ASP A 46 1.89 -12.80 0.50
N VAL A 47 1.58 -13.93 1.13
CA VAL A 47 1.51 -15.22 0.43
C VAL A 47 0.41 -15.23 -0.65
N GLN A 48 -0.77 -14.67 -0.39
CA GLN A 48 -1.87 -14.59 -1.37
C GLN A 48 -1.47 -13.82 -2.62
N HIS A 49 -0.69 -12.73 -2.50
CA HIS A 49 -0.23 -11.94 -3.65
C HIS A 49 0.59 -12.76 -4.65
N TYR A 50 1.38 -13.70 -4.13
CA TYR A 50 2.28 -14.50 -4.95
C TYR A 50 1.69 -15.86 -5.37
N ILE A 51 0.58 -16.28 -4.75
CA ILE A 51 0.17 -17.69 -4.76
C ILE A 51 -0.12 -18.19 -6.18
N ILE A 52 -0.77 -17.39 -7.02
CA ILE A 52 -1.14 -17.76 -8.40
C ILE A 52 0.12 -17.92 -9.26
N GLY A 53 1.04 -16.97 -9.20
CA GLY A 53 2.30 -17.04 -9.92
C GLY A 53 3.17 -18.21 -9.47
N VAL A 54 3.20 -18.49 -8.16
CA VAL A 54 3.97 -19.61 -7.61
C VAL A 54 3.45 -20.95 -8.10
N ILE A 55 2.14 -21.18 -8.11
CA ILE A 55 1.58 -22.47 -8.53
C ILE A 55 1.50 -22.64 -10.05
N ALA A 56 1.63 -21.55 -10.81
CA ALA A 56 1.51 -21.58 -12.27
C ALA A 56 2.50 -22.58 -12.89
N GLY A 57 1.96 -23.48 -13.73
CA GLY A 57 2.73 -24.54 -14.39
C GLY A 57 3.27 -25.65 -13.48
N ALA A 58 2.99 -25.61 -12.18
CA ALA A 58 3.37 -26.68 -11.24
C ALA A 58 2.18 -27.41 -10.63
N ALA A 59 1.06 -26.72 -10.39
CA ALA A 59 -0.16 -27.34 -9.90
C ALA A 59 -1.06 -27.81 -11.06
N PRO A 60 -1.94 -28.80 -10.82
CA PRO A 60 -2.98 -29.19 -11.78
C PRO A 60 -3.85 -27.98 -12.20
N PRO A 61 -4.23 -27.85 -13.49
CA PRO A 61 -4.99 -26.70 -13.98
C PRO A 61 -6.26 -26.40 -13.18
N LYS A 62 -7.02 -27.44 -12.80
CA LYS A 62 -8.24 -27.28 -12.00
C LYS A 62 -8.00 -26.69 -10.62
N ILE A 63 -6.84 -27.00 -10.00
CA ILE A 63 -6.45 -26.42 -8.72
C ILE A 63 -6.12 -24.94 -8.92
N ILE A 64 -5.36 -24.60 -9.97
CA ILE A 64 -5.04 -23.21 -10.32
C ILE A 64 -6.31 -22.40 -10.54
N THR A 65 -7.26 -22.90 -11.34
CA THR A 65 -8.55 -22.25 -11.60
C THR A 65 -9.31 -21.97 -10.32
N ALA A 66 -9.41 -22.94 -9.41
CA ALA A 66 -10.10 -22.75 -8.15
C ALA A 66 -9.43 -21.68 -7.27
N ILE A 67 -8.10 -21.68 -7.17
CA ILE A 67 -7.40 -20.68 -6.35
C ILE A 67 -7.51 -19.31 -6.99
N HIS A 68 -7.43 -19.23 -8.31
CA HIS A 68 -7.64 -17.99 -9.05
C HIS A 68 -9.03 -17.42 -8.78
N ALA A 69 -10.07 -18.23 -8.95
CA ALA A 69 -11.45 -17.85 -8.67
C ALA A 69 -11.66 -17.40 -7.21
N LEU A 70 -10.98 -18.06 -6.25
CA LEU A 70 -10.98 -17.64 -4.86
C LEU A 70 -10.28 -16.30 -4.63
N MET A 71 -9.11 -16.09 -5.22
CA MET A 71 -8.39 -14.82 -5.10
C MET A 71 -9.20 -13.69 -5.75
N ASP A 72 -9.75 -13.91 -6.95
CA ASP A 72 -10.61 -12.95 -7.63
C ASP A 72 -11.82 -12.56 -6.77
N PHE A 73 -12.49 -13.54 -6.17
CA PHE A 73 -13.56 -13.27 -5.21
C PHE A 73 -13.06 -12.41 -4.04
N GLN A 74 -11.98 -12.84 -3.35
CA GLN A 74 -11.46 -12.18 -2.15
C GLN A 74 -11.04 -10.73 -2.41
N TYR A 75 -10.33 -10.48 -3.51
CA TYR A 75 -9.88 -9.13 -3.86
C TYR A 75 -11.07 -8.24 -4.25
N ARG A 76 -12.06 -8.76 -4.96
CA ARG A 76 -13.21 -7.96 -5.41
C ARG A 76 -14.16 -7.60 -4.28
N VAL A 77 -14.41 -8.51 -3.33
CA VAL A 77 -15.26 -8.18 -2.15
C VAL A 77 -14.63 -7.18 -1.20
N GLN A 78 -13.35 -6.86 -1.38
CA GLN A 78 -12.63 -5.83 -0.63
C GLN A 78 -12.65 -4.46 -1.33
N ALA A 79 -13.28 -4.34 -2.49
CA ALA A 79 -13.42 -3.05 -3.18
C ALA A 79 -14.16 -2.03 -2.30
N TYR A 80 -13.71 -0.77 -2.35
CA TYR A 80 -14.29 0.32 -1.56
C TYR A 80 -15.73 0.66 -1.98
N ARG A 81 -16.06 0.41 -3.25
CA ARG A 81 -17.41 0.54 -3.82
C ARG A 81 -17.66 -0.72 -4.64
N ILE A 82 -18.87 -1.25 -4.52
CA ILE A 82 -19.33 -2.43 -5.23
C ILE A 82 -20.64 -2.03 -5.91
N ASP A 83 -20.68 -2.09 -7.24
CA ASP A 83 -21.90 -1.89 -8.02
C ASP A 83 -22.56 -3.22 -8.44
N ASP A 84 -23.64 -3.15 -9.22
CA ASP A 84 -24.36 -4.34 -9.67
C ASP A 84 -23.52 -5.23 -10.63
N ASP A 85 -22.59 -4.65 -11.38
CA ASP A 85 -21.69 -5.41 -12.25
C ASP A 85 -20.62 -6.13 -11.42
N ASP A 86 -20.05 -5.44 -10.43
CA ASP A 86 -19.13 -6.04 -9.46
C ASP A 86 -19.80 -7.22 -8.73
N LEU A 87 -21.06 -7.07 -8.30
CA LEU A 87 -21.81 -8.16 -7.66
C LEU A 87 -21.96 -9.37 -8.58
N ARG A 88 -22.19 -9.17 -9.87
CA ARG A 88 -22.27 -10.26 -10.86
C ARG A 88 -20.93 -10.96 -11.03
N ILE A 89 -19.83 -10.20 -11.11
CA ILE A 89 -18.48 -10.76 -11.25
C ILE A 89 -18.08 -11.52 -9.98
N ILE A 90 -18.35 -10.95 -8.80
CA ILE A 90 -18.12 -11.59 -7.50
C ILE A 90 -18.89 -12.90 -7.40
N SER A 91 -20.17 -12.91 -7.80
CA SER A 91 -20.98 -14.13 -7.83
C SER A 91 -20.39 -15.17 -8.78
N SER A 92 -20.03 -14.77 -10.00
CA SER A 92 -19.45 -15.67 -11.00
C SER A 92 -18.12 -16.28 -10.54
N ALA A 93 -17.23 -15.48 -9.95
CA ALA A 93 -15.96 -15.97 -9.40
C ALA A 93 -16.20 -17.00 -8.30
N LEU A 94 -17.23 -16.80 -7.48
CA LEU A 94 -17.56 -17.73 -6.42
C LEU A 94 -18.23 -19.02 -6.92
N ASP A 95 -19.07 -18.92 -7.94
CA ASP A 95 -19.62 -20.10 -8.62
C ASP A 95 -18.49 -20.93 -9.26
N GLU A 96 -17.54 -20.29 -9.93
CA GLU A 96 -16.36 -20.93 -10.52
C GLU A 96 -15.50 -21.61 -9.45
N PHE A 97 -15.28 -20.95 -8.31
CA PHE A 97 -14.63 -21.55 -7.16
C PHE A 97 -15.40 -22.78 -6.68
N HIS A 98 -16.72 -22.69 -6.54
CA HIS A 98 -17.56 -23.80 -6.07
C HIS A 98 -17.54 -25.01 -6.99
N MET A 99 -17.44 -24.82 -8.31
CA MET A 99 -17.30 -25.94 -9.27
C MET A 99 -16.02 -26.74 -9.04
N HIS A 100 -14.97 -26.11 -8.53
CA HIS A 100 -13.64 -26.71 -8.39
C HIS A 100 -13.21 -26.93 -6.93
N LYS A 101 -13.98 -26.45 -5.95
CA LYS A 101 -13.61 -26.46 -4.52
C LYS A 101 -13.38 -27.86 -3.97
N GLN A 102 -14.07 -28.87 -4.50
CA GLN A 102 -13.94 -30.28 -4.08
C GLN A 102 -12.52 -30.83 -4.27
N LEU A 103 -11.70 -30.17 -5.09
CA LEU A 103 -10.29 -30.50 -5.31
C LEU A 103 -9.35 -29.87 -4.26
N ILE A 104 -9.85 -28.92 -3.46
CA ILE A 104 -9.04 -28.12 -2.52
C ILE A 104 -9.53 -28.24 -1.07
N LEU A 105 -10.85 -28.39 -0.83
CA LEU A 105 -11.45 -28.35 0.51
C LEU A 105 -12.65 -29.29 0.66
N ASP A 106 -12.63 -30.01 1.77
CA ASP A 106 -13.77 -30.72 2.39
C ASP A 106 -14.49 -29.85 3.45
N HIS A 107 -14.21 -28.54 3.53
CA HIS A 107 -14.67 -27.68 4.64
C HIS A 107 -15.67 -26.58 4.25
N GLU A 108 -16.69 -26.48 5.09
CA GLU A 108 -17.97 -25.78 4.94
C GLU A 108 -17.90 -24.24 5.13
N LEU A 109 -16.75 -23.69 5.54
CA LEU A 109 -16.62 -22.30 5.99
C LEU A 109 -16.93 -21.24 4.90
N MET A 110 -16.72 -21.57 3.63
CA MET A 110 -16.93 -20.62 2.54
C MET A 110 -18.39 -20.54 2.06
N GLN A 111 -19.27 -21.42 2.56
CA GLN A 111 -20.69 -21.43 2.21
C GLN A 111 -21.47 -20.27 2.85
N SER A 112 -21.00 -19.72 3.98
CA SER A 112 -21.69 -18.67 4.74
C SER A 112 -21.28 -17.25 4.37
N ILE A 113 -20.25 -17.06 3.53
CA ILE A 113 -19.72 -15.73 3.21
C ILE A 113 -20.68 -14.95 2.29
N ILE A 114 -21.27 -15.59 1.26
CA ILE A 114 -22.20 -14.92 0.32
C ILE A 114 -23.45 -14.38 1.01
N PRO A 115 -24.17 -15.17 1.83
CA PRO A 115 -25.32 -14.67 2.55
C PRO A 115 -24.96 -13.50 3.48
N SER A 116 -23.74 -13.53 4.04
CA SER A 116 -23.24 -12.52 5.00
C SER A 116 -22.88 -11.20 4.32
N VAL A 117 -22.24 -11.22 3.14
CA VAL A 117 -21.93 -9.99 2.37
C VAL A 117 -23.20 -9.22 2.01
N LYS A 118 -24.27 -9.93 1.64
CA LYS A 118 -25.59 -9.32 1.35
C LYS A 118 -26.27 -8.68 2.56
N HIS A 119 -26.02 -9.20 3.77
CA HIS A 119 -26.68 -8.71 4.99
C HIS A 119 -25.85 -7.69 5.79
N VAL A 120 -24.52 -7.74 5.68
CA VAL A 120 -23.62 -7.00 6.59
C VAL A 120 -22.66 -6.05 5.84
N GLY A 121 -22.56 -6.13 4.51
CA GLY A 121 -21.74 -5.23 3.70
C GLY A 121 -20.29 -5.71 3.51
N VAL A 122 -19.40 -4.77 3.19
CA VAL A 122 -18.02 -5.02 2.70
C VAL A 122 -17.18 -5.82 3.72
N THR A 123 -16.53 -6.88 3.24
CA THR A 123 -15.77 -7.84 4.06
C THR A 123 -14.57 -7.22 4.79
N ILE A 124 -14.14 -6.02 4.40
CA ILE A 124 -13.05 -5.29 5.04
C ILE A 124 -13.32 -4.97 6.52
N GLN A 125 -14.58 -4.96 6.96
CA GLN A 125 -14.93 -4.82 8.37
C GLN A 125 -14.56 -6.04 9.23
N TRP A 126 -14.26 -7.18 8.59
CA TRP A 126 -13.93 -8.43 9.25
C TRP A 126 -12.43 -8.78 9.21
N THR A 127 -11.58 -7.94 8.60
CA THR A 127 -10.12 -8.11 8.77
C THR A 127 -9.73 -7.70 10.19
N ALA A 128 -8.97 -8.59 10.84
CA ALA A 128 -8.38 -8.30 12.13
C ALA A 128 -7.30 -7.21 12.05
N ASP A 129 -6.79 -6.87 10.86
CA ASP A 129 -5.66 -5.94 10.70
C ASP A 129 -5.99 -4.54 11.24
N VAL A 130 -7.21 -4.04 10.99
CA VAL A 130 -7.64 -2.73 11.50
C VAL A 130 -7.70 -2.75 13.03
N THR A 131 -8.30 -3.80 13.60
CA THR A 131 -8.39 -3.95 15.06
C THR A 131 -7.04 -4.25 15.72
N GLU A 132 -6.14 -4.99 15.04
CA GLU A 132 -4.79 -5.30 15.50
C GLU A 132 -3.93 -4.03 15.46
N HIS A 133 -4.02 -3.26 14.37
CA HIS A 133 -3.31 -1.99 14.24
C HIS A 133 -3.79 -0.98 15.29
N ALA A 134 -5.11 -0.87 15.51
CA ALA A 134 -5.67 -0.07 16.59
C ALA A 134 -5.17 -0.57 17.96
N HIS A 135 -5.17 -1.88 18.21
CA HIS A 135 -4.66 -2.40 19.47
C HIS A 135 -3.14 -2.16 19.65
N VAL A 136 -2.35 -2.16 18.57
CA VAL A 136 -0.93 -1.80 18.62
C VAL A 136 -0.76 -0.32 18.95
N SER A 137 -1.40 0.56 18.18
CA SER A 137 -1.25 2.02 18.29
C SER A 137 -1.90 2.61 19.54
N GLU A 138 -3.12 2.16 19.88
CA GLU A 138 -3.93 2.72 20.97
C GLU A 138 -3.66 2.04 22.32
N ILE A 139 -3.16 0.81 22.34
CA ILE A 139 -2.98 0.04 23.59
C ILE A 139 -1.51 -0.34 23.81
N LYS A 140 -0.88 -1.10 22.92
CA LYS A 140 0.48 -1.62 23.15
C LYS A 140 1.54 -0.53 23.21
N THR A 141 1.52 0.42 22.28
CA THR A 141 2.52 1.51 22.24
C THR A 141 2.40 2.42 23.48
N PRO A 142 1.21 2.90 23.87
CA PRO A 142 1.03 3.68 25.09
C PRO A 142 1.38 2.89 26.36
N ALA A 143 0.99 1.61 26.44
CA ALA A 143 1.34 0.75 27.57
C ALA A 143 2.85 0.53 27.70
N SER A 144 3.57 0.43 26.58
CA SER A 144 5.04 0.28 26.57
C SER A 144 5.76 1.56 27.01
N ALA A 145 5.14 2.72 26.82
CA ALA A 145 5.65 4.02 27.28
C ALA A 145 5.29 4.34 28.76
N SER A 146 4.54 3.44 29.40
CA SER A 146 4.01 3.58 30.75
C SER A 146 4.94 2.90 31.78
N ASN A 147 4.77 3.23 33.06
CA ASN A 147 5.51 2.59 34.16
C ASN A 147 4.94 1.22 34.60
N ASN A 148 4.14 0.59 33.74
CA ASN A 148 3.55 -0.74 33.95
C ASN A 148 2.61 -0.85 35.18
N ASN A 149 2.13 0.28 35.70
CA ASN A 149 1.20 0.38 36.83
C ASN A 149 -0.02 1.22 36.43
N ASN A 150 -1.22 0.81 36.82
CA ASN A 150 -2.48 1.52 36.45
C ASN A 150 -2.52 1.93 34.97
N TYR A 151 -2.46 0.95 34.07
CA TYR A 151 -2.32 1.19 32.62
C TYR A 151 -3.40 2.10 32.03
N ASN A 152 -4.67 1.89 32.38
CA ASN A 152 -5.79 2.58 31.74
C ASN A 152 -5.67 4.12 31.76
N PRO A 153 -5.49 4.80 32.92
CA PRO A 153 -5.31 6.25 32.94
C PRO A 153 -4.03 6.71 32.23
N GLN A 154 -2.95 5.92 32.25
CA GLN A 154 -1.69 6.28 31.60
C GLN A 154 -1.80 6.17 30.07
N ILE A 155 -2.48 5.15 29.56
CA ILE A 155 -2.81 5.01 28.14
C ILE A 155 -3.64 6.21 27.69
N CYS A 156 -4.70 6.57 28.42
CA CYS A 156 -5.52 7.73 28.09
C CYS A 156 -4.73 9.04 28.06
N TRP A 157 -3.84 9.27 29.03
CA TRP A 157 -2.98 10.47 29.05
C TRP A 157 -1.98 10.50 27.91
N TYR A 158 -1.38 9.36 27.58
CA TYR A 158 -0.47 9.25 26.45
C TYR A 158 -1.20 9.61 25.15
N LEU A 159 -2.40 9.06 24.93
CA LEU A 159 -3.19 9.33 23.72
C LEU A 159 -3.63 10.79 23.64
N ASP A 160 -4.12 11.37 24.74
CA ASP A 160 -4.47 12.81 24.81
C ASP A 160 -3.27 13.71 24.53
N HIS A 161 -2.09 13.37 25.07
CA HIS A 161 -0.86 14.10 24.78
C HIS A 161 -0.43 13.97 23.31
N ALA A 162 -0.49 12.76 22.75
CA ALA A 162 -0.15 12.51 21.35
C ALA A 162 -1.08 13.26 20.38
N GLU A 163 -2.39 13.29 20.67
CA GLU A 163 -3.37 14.05 19.89
C GLU A 163 -3.10 15.56 19.94
N LYS A 164 -2.78 16.10 21.13
CA LYS A 164 -2.43 17.51 21.31
C LYS A 164 -1.16 17.88 20.54
N CYS A 165 -0.11 17.06 20.62
CA CYS A 165 1.12 17.26 19.84
C CYS A 165 0.84 17.26 18.34
N ARG A 166 0.10 16.26 17.84
CA ARG A 166 -0.27 16.16 16.42
C ARG A 166 -1.08 17.39 15.96
N THR A 167 -2.03 17.83 16.76
CA THR A 167 -2.85 19.02 16.45
C THR A 167 -2.00 20.29 16.41
N PHE A 168 -1.07 20.44 17.35
CA PHE A 168 -0.14 21.55 17.38
C PHE A 168 0.80 21.56 16.17
N GLU A 169 1.39 20.42 15.81
CA GLU A 169 2.25 20.27 14.63
C GLU A 169 1.50 20.61 13.34
N LEU A 170 0.27 20.11 13.19
CA LEU A 170 -0.57 20.38 12.03
C LEU A 170 -0.92 21.86 11.93
N THR A 171 -1.32 22.48 13.05
CA THR A 171 -1.66 23.90 13.09
C THR A 171 -0.45 24.79 12.76
N THR A 172 0.71 24.47 13.33
CA THR A 172 1.96 25.20 13.08
C THR A 172 2.38 25.06 11.62
N SER A 173 2.30 23.86 11.06
CA SER A 173 2.60 23.59 9.64
C SER A 173 1.69 24.37 8.68
N LEU A 174 0.39 24.49 9.01
CA LEU A 174 -0.56 25.29 8.24
C LEU A 174 -0.28 26.79 8.36
N TYR A 175 0.10 27.26 9.55
CA TYR A 175 0.45 28.67 9.77
C TYR A 175 1.71 29.07 8.98
N GLU A 176 2.76 28.24 9.03
CA GLU A 176 3.98 28.44 8.23
C GLU A 176 3.68 28.49 6.72
N LEU A 177 2.79 27.63 6.22
CA LEU A 177 2.39 27.66 4.82
C LEU A 177 1.65 28.95 4.45
N LYS A 178 0.82 29.46 5.35
CA LYS A 178 0.08 30.72 5.18
C LYS A 178 1.01 31.93 5.18
N THR A 179 2.04 31.95 6.04
CA THR A 179 3.00 33.06 6.08
C THR A 179 3.91 33.06 4.84
N HIS A 180 4.32 31.90 4.34
CA HIS A 180 5.11 31.79 3.11
C HIS A 180 4.34 32.13 1.83
N SER A 181 3.01 31.98 1.81
CA SER A 181 2.17 32.43 0.70
C SER A 181 1.86 33.93 0.74
N HIS A 182 1.93 34.58 1.91
CA HIS A 182 1.74 36.03 2.06
C HIS A 182 3.04 36.85 1.99
N GLY A 183 4.19 36.23 2.27
CA GLY A 183 5.51 36.90 2.30
C GLY A 183 6.12 37.31 0.96
N ARG A 184 5.39 37.23 -0.17
CA ARG A 184 5.84 37.75 -1.47
C ARG A 184 5.21 39.12 -1.84
N ALA A 185 4.29 39.65 -1.04
CA ALA A 185 3.51 40.83 -1.43
C ALA A 185 3.81 42.13 -0.65
N GLU A 186 4.63 42.13 0.41
CA GLU A 186 4.83 43.34 1.22
C GLU A 186 6.30 43.70 1.44
N GLU A 187 6.93 44.21 0.38
CA GLU A 187 7.89 45.31 0.52
C GLU A 187 7.69 46.26 -0.67
N LYS A 188 6.78 47.22 -0.52
CA LYS A 188 6.92 48.54 -1.16
C LYS A 188 6.11 49.59 -0.42
N SER A 189 6.88 50.47 0.18
CA SER A 189 6.58 51.72 0.84
C SER A 189 5.40 52.50 0.26
N LEU A 190 4.67 53.10 1.18
CA LEU A 190 3.65 54.13 1.03
C LEU A 190 4.11 55.26 0.09
N GLU A 191 3.49 55.40 -1.09
CA GLU A 191 3.20 56.70 -1.71
C GLU A 191 1.87 56.58 -2.48
N VAL A 192 0.96 57.52 -2.20
CA VAL A 192 -0.35 57.66 -2.85
C VAL A 192 -0.16 58.57 -4.06
N GLU A 193 -0.56 58.14 -5.25
CA GLU A 193 -1.18 59.03 -6.25
C GLU A 193 -2.09 58.24 -7.22
N ASP A 194 -3.07 58.99 -7.70
CA ASP A 194 -4.30 58.68 -8.43
C ASP A 194 -4.07 58.54 -9.95
N GLY A 195 -4.89 57.74 -10.65
CA GLY A 195 -5.00 57.80 -12.12
C GLY A 195 -5.14 56.48 -12.90
N SER A 196 -6.39 56.16 -13.26
CA SER A 196 -6.89 55.63 -14.56
C SER A 196 -6.30 54.38 -15.25
N SER A 197 -7.16 53.35 -15.35
CA SER A 197 -7.47 52.43 -16.48
C SER A 197 -6.38 51.95 -17.46
N ASP A 198 -6.22 50.64 -17.62
CA ASP A 198 -6.41 49.94 -18.91
C ASP A 198 -6.48 48.41 -18.73
N ASP A 199 -7.19 47.77 -19.66
CA ASP A 199 -7.58 46.36 -19.79
C ASP A 199 -6.39 45.46 -20.20
N GLY A 200 -6.34 44.22 -19.72
CA GLY A 200 -5.28 43.28 -20.09
C GLY A 200 -5.40 41.90 -19.42
N ASP A 201 -5.75 40.90 -20.23
CA ASP A 201 -5.89 39.47 -19.91
C ASP A 201 -4.79 38.94 -18.96
N SER A 202 -5.20 38.41 -17.81
CA SER A 202 -4.30 37.66 -16.92
C SER A 202 -4.26 36.19 -17.33
N GLU A 203 -3.14 35.79 -17.92
CA GLU A 203 -2.76 34.39 -18.09
C GLU A 203 -2.77 33.66 -16.74
N ILE A 204 -3.40 32.48 -16.72
CA ILE A 204 -3.46 31.56 -15.59
C ILE A 204 -2.02 31.13 -15.24
N SER A 205 -1.45 31.76 -14.21
CA SER A 205 -0.16 31.38 -13.66
C SER A 205 -0.29 30.03 -12.93
N ASP A 206 0.47 29.08 -13.45
CA ASP A 206 0.68 27.71 -13.00
C ASP A 206 0.74 27.58 -11.46
N HIS A 207 -0.37 27.18 -10.84
CA HIS A 207 -0.41 26.86 -9.43
C HIS A 207 0.46 25.63 -9.17
N LYS A 208 1.66 25.83 -8.64
CA LYS A 208 2.43 24.75 -8.00
C LYS A 208 1.56 24.15 -6.89
N GLU A 209 0.97 23.00 -7.19
CA GLU A 209 0.23 22.18 -6.24
C GLU A 209 1.17 21.79 -5.10
N VAL A 210 1.07 22.52 -3.99
CA VAL A 210 1.87 22.25 -2.80
C VAL A 210 1.35 20.94 -2.23
N ASN A 211 2.15 19.87 -2.35
CA ASN A 211 1.76 18.52 -1.95
C ASN A 211 1.61 18.43 -0.42
N LEU A 212 0.39 18.70 0.06
CA LEU A 212 0.00 18.82 1.47
C LEU A 212 0.25 17.56 2.31
N VAL A 213 0.51 16.42 1.67
CA VAL A 213 0.70 15.12 2.33
C VAL A 213 2.15 14.92 2.82
N SER A 214 3.13 15.64 2.27
CA SER A 214 4.55 15.34 2.53
C SER A 214 5.08 15.80 3.89
N LYS A 215 4.35 16.65 4.62
CA LYS A 215 4.73 17.14 5.97
C LYS A 215 4.07 16.34 7.10
N MET A 216 3.26 15.33 6.80
CA MET A 216 2.76 14.40 7.82
C MET A 216 3.93 13.57 8.37
N PRO A 217 4.05 13.34 9.69
CA PRO A 217 4.98 12.36 10.24
C PRO A 217 4.45 10.95 9.92
N GLY A 218 4.63 10.55 8.67
CA GLY A 218 4.69 9.18 8.19
C GLY A 218 6.08 8.96 7.57
N PRO A 219 6.42 7.74 7.15
CA PRO A 219 7.65 7.53 6.39
C PRO A 219 7.61 8.40 5.12
N ALA A 220 8.34 9.52 5.13
CA ALA A 220 8.52 10.39 3.98
C ALA A 220 9.61 9.74 3.12
N TRP A 221 9.19 8.92 2.17
CA TRP A 221 10.11 8.44 1.15
C TRP A 221 10.41 9.63 0.24
N PRO A 222 11.69 10.01 0.04
CA PRO A 222 12.00 11.08 -0.90
C PRO A 222 11.42 10.71 -2.26
N VAL A 223 10.48 11.53 -2.76
CA VAL A 223 9.85 11.31 -4.06
C VAL A 223 10.94 11.45 -5.12
N THR A 224 11.40 10.31 -5.62
CA THR A 224 12.45 10.26 -6.63
C THR A 224 11.85 10.69 -7.96
N ASN A 225 12.29 11.84 -8.48
CA ASN A 225 11.82 12.36 -9.76
C ASN A 225 12.52 11.61 -10.91
N TYR A 226 11.95 10.48 -11.31
CA TYR A 226 12.50 9.63 -12.38
C TYR A 226 12.60 10.34 -13.74
N PHE A 227 11.76 11.34 -14.00
CA PHE A 227 11.83 12.13 -15.23
C PHE A 227 13.06 13.03 -15.25
N ALA A 228 13.39 13.70 -14.14
CA ALA A 228 14.60 14.50 -14.02
C ALA A 228 15.87 13.64 -14.13
N ILE A 229 15.87 12.45 -13.50
CA ILE A 229 16.96 11.47 -13.63
C ILE A 229 17.10 11.02 -15.08
N SER A 230 15.98 10.74 -15.76
CA SER A 230 15.98 10.32 -17.16
C SER A 230 16.53 11.38 -18.11
N ALA A 231 16.19 12.66 -17.88
CA ALA A 231 16.71 13.77 -18.66
C ALA A 231 18.22 13.92 -18.47
N HIS A 232 18.71 13.73 -17.24
CA HIS A 232 20.13 13.77 -16.94
C HIS A 232 20.92 12.64 -17.61
N LEU A 233 20.40 11.40 -17.56
CA LEU A 233 21.02 10.23 -18.18
C LEU A 233 21.09 10.33 -19.71
N ARG A 234 20.16 11.06 -20.36
CA ARG A 234 20.24 11.33 -21.81
C ARG A 234 21.37 12.28 -22.20
N THR A 235 21.86 13.09 -21.26
CA THR A 235 22.90 14.09 -21.50
C THR A 235 24.31 13.64 -21.12
N GLN A 236 24.45 12.47 -20.47
CA GLN A 236 25.73 11.93 -20.06
C GLN A 236 26.30 10.95 -21.08
N ASP A 237 27.63 10.91 -21.20
CA ASP A 237 28.33 9.94 -22.02
C ASP A 237 28.14 8.51 -21.46
N PRO A 238 28.01 7.47 -22.31
CA PRO A 238 27.66 6.10 -21.90
C PRO A 238 28.60 5.50 -20.85
N ASP A 239 29.86 5.94 -20.83
CA ASP A 239 30.91 5.40 -19.97
C ASP A 239 31.00 6.09 -18.59
N SER A 240 30.18 7.14 -18.35
CA SER A 240 30.18 7.91 -17.10
C SER A 240 29.14 7.42 -16.08
N ILE A 241 28.31 6.43 -16.43
CA ILE A 241 27.19 5.99 -15.59
C ILE A 241 27.64 4.79 -14.72
N PRO A 242 27.48 4.85 -13.38
CA PRO A 242 27.86 3.75 -12.51
C PRO A 242 27.00 2.50 -12.81
N PHE A 243 27.68 1.36 -12.99
CA PHE A 243 27.02 0.06 -13.14
C PHE A 243 26.66 -0.54 -11.77
N PRO A 244 25.53 -1.26 -11.65
CA PRO A 244 24.58 -1.60 -12.71
C PRO A 244 23.67 -0.44 -13.15
N LEU A 245 23.19 -0.47 -14.39
CA LEU A 245 22.19 0.48 -14.87
C LEU A 245 20.85 0.20 -14.18
N HIS A 246 20.50 1.03 -13.20
CA HIS A 246 19.24 0.90 -12.44
C HIS A 246 18.08 1.64 -13.10
N SER A 247 18.32 2.52 -14.07
CA SER A 247 17.30 3.27 -14.79
C SER A 247 17.41 3.05 -16.30
N PHE A 248 16.33 2.61 -16.94
CA PHE A 248 16.21 2.42 -18.39
C PHE A 248 15.24 3.43 -18.99
N ILE A 249 15.49 3.86 -20.22
CA ILE A 249 14.64 4.80 -20.94
C ILE A 249 14.29 4.21 -22.31
N THR A 250 13.01 4.22 -22.67
CA THR A 250 12.53 3.88 -24.02
C THR A 250 11.36 4.80 -24.35
N ASP A 251 11.45 5.54 -25.46
CA ASP A 251 10.38 6.35 -26.07
C ASP A 251 9.33 6.95 -25.11
N GLY A 252 9.78 7.80 -24.18
CA GLY A 252 8.92 8.53 -23.25
C GLY A 252 8.63 7.83 -21.92
N MET A 253 9.12 6.61 -21.73
CA MET A 253 8.98 5.82 -20.51
C MET A 253 10.32 5.68 -19.80
N ALA A 254 10.33 5.88 -18.48
CA ALA A 254 11.47 5.65 -17.60
C ALA A 254 11.15 4.51 -16.62
N ILE A 255 12.02 3.50 -16.55
CA ILE A 255 11.88 2.31 -15.69
C ILE A 255 13.05 2.31 -14.71
N ASN A 256 12.77 2.26 -13.41
CA ASN A 256 13.81 2.19 -12.37
C ASN A 256 13.71 0.89 -11.56
N LEU A 257 14.83 0.18 -11.38
CA LEU A 257 14.94 -1.06 -10.60
C LEU A 257 15.45 -0.75 -9.18
N SER A 258 14.57 -0.86 -8.18
CA SER A 258 14.79 -0.43 -6.79
C SER A 258 15.63 -1.38 -5.90
N TYR A 259 16.61 -2.10 -6.44
CA TYR A 259 17.40 -3.05 -5.64
C TYR A 259 18.81 -2.50 -5.33
N ASP A 260 19.03 -2.12 -4.07
CA ASP A 260 20.37 -1.92 -3.51
C ASP A 260 20.90 -3.28 -3.00
N PRO A 261 21.99 -3.84 -3.57
CA PRO A 261 22.71 -4.92 -2.90
C PRO A 261 23.41 -4.35 -1.65
N PRO A 262 23.45 -5.08 -0.53
CA PRO A 262 24.25 -4.65 0.61
C PRO A 262 25.72 -4.55 0.18
N LEU A 263 26.33 -3.39 0.46
CA LEU A 263 27.79 -3.16 0.42
C LEU A 263 28.52 -4.12 1.37
#